data_AF-F9D720-F1
#
_entry.id   AF-F9D720-F1
#
_cell.length_a   1.000
_cell.length_b   1.000
_cell.length_c   1.000
_cell.angle_alpha   90.00
_cell.angle_beta   90.00
_cell.angle_gamma   90.00
#
_symmetry.space_group_name_H-M   'P 1'
#
loop_
_entity.id
_entity.type
_entity.pdbx_description
1 polymer ?
#
loop_
_entity_poly.entity_id
_entity_poly.type
_entity_poly.pdbx_seq_one_letter_code
_entity_poly.pdbx_strand_id
1 'polypeptide(L)'
;MNFQLFLGFILTCYLCYYFGTVAYDLLANSKRAASEDDKMQEEAIDISGEVREFTPILITRPVVKKQKAAAMKRKQTAELLMTGGIEVSNLLVKVEDLSKEGENSELGGLLAEWKEFEPDRGSISS
;
A
#
# COMPACT_ATOMS: atom_id res chain seq x y z
N MET A 1 11.93 19.71 55.85
CA MET A 1 12.21 18.95 54.61
C MET A 1 12.78 19.93 53.61
N ASN A 2 14.02 19.77 53.15
CA ASN A 2 14.68 20.78 52.31
C ASN A 2 13.96 20.87 50.97
N PHE A 3 13.26 21.99 50.72
CA PHE A 3 12.49 22.23 49.50
C PHE A 3 13.32 22.01 48.22
N GLN A 4 14.61 22.31 48.28
CA GLN A 4 15.57 22.07 47.20
C GLN A 4 15.77 20.57 46.87
N LEU A 5 15.73 19.69 47.88
CA LEU A 5 15.77 18.24 47.64
C LEU A 5 14.48 17.73 47.02
N PHE A 6 13.33 18.28 47.44
CA PHE A 6 12.02 17.93 46.88
C PHE A 6 11.87 18.36 45.43
N LEU A 7 12.25 19.61 45.12
CA LEU A 7 12.25 20.14 43.75
C LEU A 7 13.22 19.37 42.86
N GLY A 8 14.43 19.09 43.36
CA GLY A 8 15.43 18.30 42.64
C GLY A 8 14.92 16.90 42.30
N PHE A 9 14.27 16.22 43.26
CA PHE A 9 13.70 14.89 43.05
C PHE A 9 12.63 14.90 41.95
N ILE A 10 11.69 15.85 41.98
CA ILE A 10 10.65 15.97 40.96
C ILE A 10 11.26 16.21 39.57
N LEU A 11 12.24 17.10 39.48
CA LEU A 11 12.88 17.45 38.22
C LEU A 11 13.69 16.27 37.65
N THR A 12 14.38 15.51 38.51
CA THR A 12 15.05 14.26 38.11
C THR A 12 14.04 13.21 37.64
N CYS A 13 12.94 13.00 38.36
CA CYS A 13 11.89 12.06 37.93
C CYS A 13 11.28 12.45 36.58
N TYR A 14 11.07 13.74 36.35
CA TYR A 14 10.57 14.27 35.08
C TYR A 14 11.55 13.99 33.94
N LEU A 15 12.83 14.27 34.14
CA LEU A 15 13.86 13.95 33.16
C LEU A 15 13.89 12.44 32.87
N CYS A 16 13.90 11.59 33.90
CA CYS A 16 13.88 10.13 33.74
C CYS A 16 12.64 9.63 32.98
N TYR A 17 11.47 10.26 33.16
CA TYR A 17 10.26 9.91 32.42
C TYR A 17 10.41 10.18 30.91
N TYR A 18 10.93 11.35 30.52
CA TYR A 18 11.16 11.68 29.12
C TYR A 18 12.32 10.87 28.50
N PHE A 19 13.42 10.69 29.23
CA PHE A 19 14.51 9.82 28.75
C PHE A 19 14.06 8.36 28.63
N GLY A 20 13.25 7.88 29.57
CA GLY A 20 12.69 6.53 29.55
C GLY A 20 11.75 6.31 28.37
N THR A 21 10.90 7.30 28.04
CA THR A 21 10.01 7.21 26.87
C THR A 21 10.78 7.24 25.55
N VAL A 22 11.78 8.12 25.41
CA VAL A 22 12.66 8.14 24.22
C VAL A 22 13.46 6.85 24.08
N ALA A 23 14.04 6.34 25.18
CA ALA A 23 14.77 5.08 25.16
C ALA A 23 13.84 3.89 24.85
N TYR A 24 12.62 3.88 25.41
CA TYR A 24 11.62 2.86 25.12
C TYR A 24 11.16 2.92 23.66
N ASP A 25 10.97 4.11 23.09
CA ASP A 25 10.61 4.27 21.69
C ASP A 25 11.75 3.80 20.77
N LEU A 26 13.01 4.15 21.07
CA LEU A 26 14.18 3.64 20.35
C LEU A 26 14.33 2.12 20.47
N LEU A 27 14.10 1.55 21.66
CA LEU A 27 14.18 0.09 21.89
C LEU A 27 13.00 -0.66 21.28
N ALA A 28 11.78 -0.14 21.35
CA ALA A 28 10.59 -0.73 20.76
C ALA A 28 10.63 -0.62 19.23
N ASN A 29 11.11 0.50 18.70
CA ASN A 29 11.35 0.66 17.27
C ASN A 29 12.53 -0.20 16.80
N SER A 30 13.60 -0.35 17.59
CA SER A 30 14.69 -1.30 17.30
C SER A 30 14.23 -2.75 17.34
N LYS A 31 13.37 -3.12 18.30
CA LYS A 31 12.77 -4.47 18.35
C LYS A 31 11.78 -4.69 17.23
N ARG A 32 11.02 -3.67 16.82
CA ARG A 32 10.17 -3.72 15.63
C ARG A 32 10.99 -3.84 14.36
N ALA A 33 12.03 -3.03 14.18
CA ALA A 33 12.96 -3.11 13.06
C ALA A 33 13.68 -4.46 13.03
N ALA A 34 14.12 -5.00 14.17
CA ALA A 34 14.71 -6.33 14.25
C ALA A 34 13.67 -7.44 13.99
N SER A 35 12.41 -7.28 14.41
CA SER A 35 11.34 -8.25 14.14
C SER A 35 10.74 -8.15 12.74
N GLU A 36 10.82 -6.98 12.11
CA GLU A 36 10.48 -6.77 10.70
C GLU A 36 11.64 -7.25 9.84
N ASP A 37 12.90 -7.00 10.19
CA ASP A 37 14.04 -7.56 9.46
C ASP A 37 14.04 -9.10 9.59
N ASP A 38 13.78 -9.67 10.77
CA ASP A 38 13.68 -11.15 10.95
C ASP A 38 12.40 -11.78 10.33
N LYS A 39 11.37 -10.99 9.99
CA LYS A 39 10.19 -11.44 9.21
C LYS A 39 10.21 -11.02 7.73
N MET A 40 11.08 -10.09 7.36
CA MET A 40 11.21 -9.49 6.03
C MET A 40 12.64 -9.67 5.49
N GLN A 41 13.41 -10.61 6.04
CA GLN A 41 14.27 -11.40 5.19
C GLN A 41 13.29 -12.28 4.41
N GLU A 42 12.92 -11.84 3.20
CA GLU A 42 12.88 -12.81 2.13
C GLU A 42 14.22 -13.52 2.22
N GLU A 43 14.25 -14.72 2.81
CA GLU A 43 15.37 -15.63 2.66
C GLU A 43 15.72 -15.52 1.18
N ALA A 44 16.91 -15.00 0.88
CA ALA A 44 17.41 -15.00 -0.47
C ALA A 44 17.54 -16.49 -0.81
N ILE A 45 16.46 -17.07 -1.32
CA ILE A 45 16.40 -18.46 -1.70
C ILE A 45 17.49 -18.58 -2.75
N ASP A 46 18.59 -19.23 -2.38
CA ASP A 46 19.71 -19.45 -3.26
C ASP A 46 19.32 -20.53 -4.27
N ILE A 47 18.58 -20.11 -5.29
CA ILE A 47 18.15 -20.95 -6.42
C ILE A 47 19.32 -21.30 -7.35
N SER A 48 20.55 -20.85 -7.09
CA SER A 48 21.68 -21.10 -7.98
C SER A 48 21.99 -22.59 -8.18
N GLY A 49 21.73 -23.41 -7.15
CA GLY A 49 21.84 -24.87 -7.24
C GLY A 49 20.70 -25.52 -8.04
N GLU A 50 19.46 -25.07 -7.83
CA GLU A 50 18.25 -25.63 -8.45
C GLU A 50 18.10 -25.27 -9.93
N VAL A 51 18.60 -24.10 -10.34
CA VAL A 51 18.60 -23.64 -11.75
C VAL A 51 19.37 -24.60 -12.66
N ARG A 52 20.39 -25.30 -12.14
CA ARG A 52 21.21 -26.22 -12.92
C ARG A 52 20.50 -27.54 -13.25
N GLU A 53 19.50 -27.91 -12.45
CA GLU A 53 18.69 -29.13 -12.62
C GLU A 53 17.32 -28.86 -13.25
N PHE A 54 16.93 -27.59 -13.40
CA PHE A 54 15.66 -27.23 -14.03
C PHE A 54 15.67 -27.60 -15.51
N THR A 55 15.13 -28.78 -15.81
CA THR A 55 14.80 -29.19 -17.17
C THR A 55 13.37 -28.72 -17.46
N PRO A 56 13.16 -27.66 -18.27
CA PRO A 56 11.82 -27.17 -18.55
C PRO A 56 11.05 -28.27 -19.29
N ILE A 57 10.08 -28.88 -18.60
CA ILE A 57 9.15 -29.81 -19.22
C ILE A 57 8.21 -28.98 -20.10
N LEU A 58 8.39 -29.08 -21.41
CA LEU A 58 7.50 -28.48 -22.41
C LEU A 58 6.15 -29.21 -22.37
N ILE A 59 5.25 -28.77 -21.49
CA ILE A 59 3.86 -29.24 -21.47
C ILE A 59 3.14 -28.64 -22.67
N THR A 60 3.20 -29.35 -23.80
CA THR A 60 2.41 -29.06 -24.99
C THR A 60 0.98 -29.51 -24.77
N ARG A 61 0.22 -28.71 -24.00
CA ARG A 61 -1.23 -28.92 -23.92
C ARG A 61 -1.85 -28.48 -25.25
N PRO A 62 -2.66 -29.30 -25.93
CA PRO A 62 -3.33 -28.87 -27.16
C PRO A 62 -4.27 -27.71 -26.82
N VAL A 63 -3.85 -26.49 -27.18
CA VAL A 63 -4.60 -25.29 -26.83
C VAL A 63 -5.76 -25.15 -27.80
N VAL A 64 -6.93 -25.63 -27.39
CA VAL A 64 -8.18 -25.38 -28.11
C VAL A 64 -8.41 -23.87 -28.10
N LYS A 65 -8.72 -23.24 -29.26
CA LYS A 65 -8.84 -21.77 -29.41
C LYS A 65 -9.68 -21.09 -28.32
N LYS A 66 -10.71 -21.76 -27.79
CA LYS A 66 -11.54 -21.27 -26.68
C LYS A 66 -10.78 -21.10 -25.35
N GLN A 67 -9.75 -21.91 -25.08
CA GLN A 67 -8.92 -21.78 -23.88
C GLN A 67 -7.97 -20.57 -23.94
N LYS A 68 -7.49 -20.16 -25.12
CA LYS A 68 -6.68 -18.94 -25.28
C LYS A 68 -7.46 -17.68 -24.92
N ALA A 69 -8.69 -17.56 -25.41
CA ALA A 69 -9.55 -16.43 -25.11
C ALA A 69 -9.88 -16.34 -23.60
N ALA A 70 -10.18 -17.49 -22.96
CA ALA A 70 -10.44 -17.53 -21.52
C ALA A 70 -9.19 -17.17 -20.68
N ALA A 71 -8.00 -17.63 -21.09
CA ALA A 71 -6.76 -17.29 -20.41
C ALA A 71 -6.38 -15.81 -20.57
N MET A 72 -6.63 -15.23 -21.75
CA MET A 72 -6.39 -13.81 -22.02
C MET A 72 -7.32 -12.92 -21.20
N LYS A 73 -8.61 -13.25 -21.12
CA LYS A 73 -9.57 -12.55 -20.26
C LYS A 73 -9.15 -12.62 -18.79
N ARG A 74 -8.72 -13.79 -18.29
CA ARG A 74 -8.22 -13.92 -16.91
C ARG A 74 -6.98 -13.07 -16.64
N LYS A 75 -6.04 -12.97 -17.58
CA LYS A 75 -4.89 -12.07 -17.46
C LYS A 75 -5.30 -10.61 -17.38
N GLN A 76 -6.19 -10.16 -18.27
CA GLN A 76 -6.70 -8.79 -18.26
C GLN A 76 -7.46 -8.48 -16.97
N THR A 77 -8.30 -9.41 -16.48
CA THR A 77 -9.00 -9.24 -15.19
C THR A 77 -8.03 -9.17 -14.01
N ALA A 78 -6.96 -9.99 -14.00
CA ALA A 78 -5.95 -9.94 -12.95
C ALA A 78 -5.17 -8.62 -12.96
N GLU A 79 -4.83 -8.10 -14.14
CA GLU A 79 -4.11 -6.83 -14.30
C GLU A 79 -4.97 -5.63 -13.85
N LEU A 80 -6.25 -5.62 -14.23
CA LEU A 80 -7.22 -4.63 -13.76
C LEU A 80 -7.35 -4.65 -12.23
N LEU A 81 -7.39 -5.84 -11.62
CA LEU A 81 -7.53 -6.00 -10.17
C LEU A 81 -6.28 -5.50 -9.41
N MET A 82 -5.08 -5.74 -9.96
CA MET A 82 -3.80 -5.31 -9.36
C MET A 82 -3.59 -3.79 -9.45
N THR A 83 -4.16 -3.14 -10.46
CA THR A 83 -3.95 -1.70 -10.75
C THR A 83 -5.12 -0.83 -10.29
N GLY A 84 -6.21 -1.43 -9.82
CA GLY A 84 -7.49 -0.74 -9.63
C GLY A 84 -8.11 -0.27 -10.96
N GLY A 85 -7.65 -0.80 -12.09
CA GLY A 85 -8.13 -0.45 -13.41
C GLY A 85 -9.56 -0.94 -13.65
N ILE A 86 -10.31 -0.20 -14.46
CA ILE A 86 -11.67 -0.54 -14.89
C ILE A 86 -11.69 -0.93 -16.37
N GLU A 87 -12.48 -1.95 -16.73
CA GLU A 87 -12.67 -2.32 -18.12
C GLU A 87 -13.43 -1.22 -18.88
N VAL A 88 -13.03 -0.93 -20.12
CA VAL A 88 -13.61 0.16 -20.93
C VAL A 88 -15.11 0.01 -21.12
N SER A 89 -15.60 -1.22 -21.29
CA SER A 89 -17.03 -1.51 -21.37
C SER A 89 -17.80 -1.05 -20.13
N ASN A 90 -17.25 -1.31 -18.94
CA ASN A 90 -17.88 -0.88 -17.69
C ASN A 90 -17.72 0.62 -17.46
N LEU A 91 -16.60 1.22 -17.92
CA LEU A 91 -16.41 2.67 -17.87
C LEU A 91 -17.48 3.40 -18.70
N LEU A 92 -17.78 2.91 -19.90
CA LEU A 92 -18.80 3.52 -20.76
C LEU A 92 -20.19 3.53 -20.10
N VAL A 93 -20.55 2.46 -19.40
CA VAL A 93 -21.81 2.40 -18.63
C VAL A 93 -21.81 3.45 -17.53
N LYS A 94 -20.75 3.52 -16.73
CA LYS A 94 -20.64 4.52 -15.65
C LYS A 94 -20.66 5.96 -16.17
N VAL A 95 -20.09 6.22 -17.35
CA VAL A 95 -20.14 7.53 -18.02
C VAL A 95 -21.55 7.86 -18.51
N GLU A 96 -22.28 6.87 -19.02
CA GLU A 96 -23.68 7.04 -19.40
C GLU A 96 -24.56 7.34 -18.18
N ASP A 97 -24.33 6.64 -17.06
CA ASP A 97 -25.03 6.88 -15.79
C ASP A 97 -24.72 8.27 -15.25
N LEU A 98 -23.46 8.73 -15.34
CA LEU A 98 -23.08 10.11 -15.04
C LEU A 98 -23.85 11.12 -15.90
N SER A 99 -24.03 10.83 -17.19
CA SER A 99 -24.80 11.72 -18.08
C SER A 99 -26.28 11.78 -17.72
N LYS A 100 -26.86 10.73 -17.14
CA LYS A 100 -28.30 10.65 -16.81
C LYS A 100 -28.61 11.13 -15.41
N GLU A 101 -27.81 10.71 -14.44
CA GLU A 101 -28.04 10.90 -13.00
C GLU A 101 -27.20 12.03 -12.41
N GLY A 102 -26.21 12.53 -13.16
CA GLY A 102 -25.36 13.65 -12.77
C GLY A 102 -24.57 13.34 -11.50
N GLU A 103 -24.67 14.25 -10.52
CA GLU A 103 -23.95 14.18 -9.23
C GLU A 103 -24.36 12.97 -8.37
N ASN A 104 -25.53 12.37 -8.61
CA ASN A 104 -25.99 11.19 -7.88
C ASN A 104 -25.38 9.87 -8.37
N SER A 105 -24.68 9.91 -9.53
CA SER A 105 -23.96 8.75 -10.04
C SER A 105 -22.65 8.52 -9.27
N GLU A 106 -22.12 7.30 -9.30
CA GLU A 106 -20.85 6.96 -8.63
C GLU A 106 -19.68 7.83 -9.11
N LEU A 107 -19.60 8.12 -10.42
CA LEU A 107 -18.58 9.03 -10.97
C LEU A 107 -18.87 10.49 -10.61
N GLY A 108 -20.15 10.86 -10.47
CA GLY A 108 -20.57 12.21 -10.10
C GLY A 108 -20.19 12.54 -8.65
N GLY A 109 -20.40 11.60 -7.73
CA GLY A 109 -19.96 11.72 -6.34
C GLY A 109 -18.44 11.84 -6.22
N LEU A 110 -17.69 11.03 -6.96
CA LEU A 110 -16.22 11.15 -7.02
C LEU A 110 -15.77 12.49 -7.59
N LEU A 111 -16.44 13.00 -8.63
CA LEU A 111 -16.13 14.31 -9.22
C LEU A 111 -16.39 15.45 -8.22
N ALA A 112 -17.46 15.36 -7.43
CA ALA A 112 -17.77 16.32 -6.38
C ALA A 112 -16.72 16.27 -5.24
N GLU A 113 -16.36 15.08 -4.78
CA GLU A 113 -15.30 14.86 -3.78
C GLU A 113 -13.95 15.44 -4.24
N TRP A 114 -13.61 15.26 -5.52
CA TRP A 114 -12.38 15.83 -6.11
C TRP A 114 -12.42 17.35 -6.24
N LYS A 115 -13.60 17.93 -6.42
CA LYS A 115 -13.79 19.39 -6.48
C LYS A 115 -13.63 20.04 -5.11
N GLU A 116 -14.00 19.33 -4.05
CA GLU A 116 -13.75 19.77 -2.67
C GLU A 116 -12.27 19.61 -2.29
N PHE A 117 -11.59 18.61 -2.86
CA PHE A 117 -10.15 18.42 -2.74
C PHE A 117 -9.35 19.24 -3.76
N GLU A 118 -9.64 20.53 -3.89
CA GLU A 118 -8.75 21.44 -4.63
C GLU A 118 -7.63 21.87 -3.65
N PRO A 119 -6.42 21.26 -3.66
CA PRO A 119 -5.33 21.75 -2.83
C PRO A 119 -5.02 23.16 -3.31
N ASP A 120 -4.90 24.09 -2.37
CA ASP A 120 -4.57 25.49 -2.58
C ASP A 120 -3.42 25.58 -3.59
N ARG A 121 -3.76 25.76 -4.87
CA ARG A 121 -2.77 25.93 -5.94
C ARG A 121 -2.26 27.33 -5.74
N GLY A 122 -1.29 27.43 -4.82
CA GLY A 122 -0.58 28.66 -4.52
C GLY A 122 -0.33 29.40 -5.81
N SER A 123 -0.85 30.62 -5.87
CA SER A 123 -0.74 31.55 -6.98
C SER A 123 0.68 31.52 -7.56
N ILE A 124 0.87 30.83 -8.67
CA ILE A 124 2.00 31.14 -9.55
C ILE A 124 1.55 32.40 -10.29
N SER A 125 1.79 33.55 -9.65
CA SER A 125 1.68 34.84 -10.32
C SER A 125 2.69 34.85 -11.48
N SER A 126 2.19 35.05 -12.70
CA SER A 126 3.01 35.44 -13.84
C SER A 126 3.59 36.84 -13.67
#